data_AF-A0A955XUU7-F1
#
_entry.id   AF-A0A955XUU7-F1
#
_cell.length_a   1.000
_cell.length_b   1.000
_cell.length_c   1.000
_cell.angle_alpha   90.00
_cell.angle_beta   90.00
_cell.angle_gamma   90.00
#
_symmetry.space_group_name_H-M   'P 1'
#
loop_
_entity.id
_entity.type
_entity.pdbx_description
1 polymer ?
#
loop_
_entity_poly.entity_id
_entity_poly.type
_entity_poly.pdbx_seq_one_letter_code
_entity_poly.pdbx_strand_id
1 'polypeptide(L)'
;MKTAERPLIGVSANYMAPASDRKFYIGKALQYAEQDMLHWIWRCGGTPLMIPLLPDESIEAQLADALDGLVLTGGEDISPTLYG
;
A
#
# COMPACT_ATOMS: atom_id res chain seq x y z
N MET A 1 4.43 -12.99 -25.40
CA MET A 1 3.14 -13.14 -24.71
C MET A 1 3.48 -13.57 -23.30
N LYS A 2 3.37 -12.70 -22.28
CA LYS A 2 3.52 -13.15 -20.89
C LYS A 2 2.48 -14.26 -20.70
N THR A 3 2.88 -15.41 -20.17
CA THR A 3 1.96 -16.48 -19.73
C THR A 3 0.86 -15.89 -18.85
N ALA A 4 -0.26 -16.59 -18.67
CA ALA A 4 -1.37 -16.16 -17.80
C ALA A 4 -0.93 -16.16 -16.32
N GLU A 5 -0.01 -15.25 -15.98
CA GLU A 5 0.42 -14.94 -14.64
C GLU A 5 -0.64 -14.04 -14.01
N ARG A 6 -0.88 -14.27 -12.72
CA ARG A 6 -1.79 -13.48 -11.91
C ARG A 6 -1.36 -12.01 -11.97
N PRO A 7 -2.24 -11.05 -12.32
CA PRO A 7 -1.85 -9.64 -12.44
C PRO A 7 -1.24 -9.14 -11.13
N LEU A 8 -0.12 -8.44 -11.20
CA LEU A 8 0.56 -7.85 -10.05
C LEU A 8 -0.18 -6.56 -9.65
N ILE A 9 -0.84 -6.60 -8.50
CA ILE A 9 -1.65 -5.49 -8.01
C ILE A 9 -0.92 -4.80 -6.86
N GLY A 10 -0.52 -3.56 -7.07
CA GLY A 10 0.02 -2.71 -6.02
C GLY A 10 -1.06 -2.37 -4.99
N VAL A 11 -0.69 -2.36 -3.72
CA VAL A 11 -1.56 -1.99 -2.61
C VAL A 11 -0.85 -0.89 -1.83
N SER A 12 -1.42 0.31 -1.79
CA SER A 12 -0.83 1.41 -1.01
C SER A 12 -0.74 1.02 0.45
N ALA A 13 0.43 1.18 1.06
CA ALA A 13 0.56 1.01 2.50
C ALA A 13 -0.22 2.12 3.22
N ASN A 14 -0.89 1.74 4.31
CA ASN A 14 -1.39 2.67 5.30
C ASN A 14 -0.25 3.17 6.16
N TYR A 15 -0.38 4.38 6.67
CA TYR A 15 0.56 4.96 7.61
C TYR A 15 -0.09 5.09 8.99
N MET A 16 0.65 4.70 10.02
CA MET A 16 0.30 4.95 11.41
C MET A 16 1.41 5.79 12.04
N ALA A 17 1.10 7.04 12.38
CA ALA A 17 2.07 7.97 13.00
C ALA A 17 2.65 7.41 14.30
N PRO A 18 3.86 7.75 14.76
CA PRO A 18 4.35 7.25 16.05
C PRO A 18 3.50 7.74 17.22
N ALA A 19 3.14 6.85 18.14
CA ALA A 19 2.36 7.20 19.33
C ALA A 19 2.84 6.45 20.58
N SER A 20 2.88 7.14 21.72
CA SER A 20 3.40 6.63 23.00
C SER A 20 2.36 5.84 23.82
N ASP A 21 1.09 5.96 23.49
CA ASP A 21 -0.06 5.37 24.19
C ASP A 21 -0.54 4.04 23.57
N ARG A 22 0.18 3.50 22.59
CA ARG A 22 -0.16 2.22 21.93
C ARG A 22 0.13 1.01 22.79
N LYS A 23 -0.62 -0.06 22.56
CA LYS A 23 -0.37 -1.38 23.18
C LYS A 23 0.84 -2.11 22.57
N PHE A 24 1.13 -1.88 21.29
CA PHE A 24 2.23 -2.49 20.54
C PHE A 24 2.92 -1.46 19.66
N TYR A 25 4.19 -1.69 19.32
CA TYR A 25 4.99 -0.79 18.49
C TYR A 25 5.05 0.65 19.00
N ILE A 26 5.17 0.81 20.33
CA ILE A 26 5.19 2.10 21.03
C ILE A 26 6.28 3.02 20.45
N GLY A 27 5.91 4.25 20.11
CA GLY A 27 6.81 5.27 19.58
C GLY A 27 7.32 5.02 18.17
N LYS A 28 6.83 3.98 17.47
CA LYS A 28 7.24 3.67 16.09
C LYS A 28 6.18 4.12 15.09
N ALA A 29 6.65 4.71 14.00
CA ALA A 29 5.86 4.86 12.79
C ALA A 29 5.70 3.48 12.13
N LEU A 30 4.50 3.15 11.68
CA LEU A 30 4.21 1.88 11.02
C LEU A 30 3.70 2.14 9.61
N GLN A 31 4.12 1.28 8.69
CA GLN A 31 3.47 1.11 7.40
C GLN A 31 2.87 -0.28 7.36
N TYR A 32 1.61 -0.41 6.96
CA TYR A 32 0.90 -1.68 7.00
C TYR A 32 -0.13 -1.81 5.87
N ALA A 33 -0.49 -3.05 5.56
CA ALA A 33 -1.66 -3.36 4.75
C ALA A 33 -2.62 -4.22 5.58
N GLU A 34 -3.91 -3.96 5.42
CA GLU A 34 -4.96 -4.77 6.04
C GLU A 34 -4.99 -6.15 5.35
N GLN A 35 -5.08 -7.21 6.15
CA GLN A 35 -4.90 -8.59 5.65
C GLN A 35 -6.04 -9.01 4.71
N ASP A 36 -7.28 -8.66 5.02
CA ASP A 36 -8.44 -8.99 4.21
C ASP A 36 -8.38 -8.34 2.83
N MET A 37 -7.79 -7.15 2.70
CA MET A 37 -7.50 -6.52 1.41
C MET A 37 -6.53 -7.36 0.58
N LEU A 38 -5.40 -7.80 1.17
CA LEU A 38 -4.43 -8.65 0.48
C LEU A 38 -5.06 -10.00 0.09
N HIS A 39 -5.84 -10.59 0.99
CA HIS A 39 -6.56 -11.83 0.74
C HIS A 39 -7.63 -11.67 -0.33
N TRP A 40 -8.34 -10.55 -0.39
CA TRP A 40 -9.37 -10.28 -1.38
C TRP A 40 -8.76 -10.23 -2.78
N ILE A 41 -7.67 -9.47 -2.96
CA ILE A 41 -6.90 -9.42 -4.22
C ILE A 41 -6.45 -10.83 -4.61
N TRP A 42 -5.90 -11.59 -3.66
CA TRP A 42 -5.47 -12.95 -3.90
C TRP A 42 -6.65 -13.88 -4.26
N ARG A 43 -7.81 -13.76 -3.64
CA ARG A 43 -8.98 -14.58 -3.99
C ARG A 43 -9.53 -14.24 -5.38
N CYS A 44 -9.38 -12.99 -5.82
CA CYS A 44 -9.78 -12.53 -7.15
C CYS A 44 -8.75 -12.84 -8.26
N GLY A 45 -7.68 -13.56 -7.94
CA GLY A 45 -6.68 -14.00 -8.92
C GLY A 45 -5.53 -13.01 -9.16
N GLY A 46 -5.44 -11.91 -8.41
CA GLY A 46 -4.29 -10.99 -8.44
C GLY A 46 -3.16 -11.41 -7.49
N THR A 47 -1.95 -10.94 -7.74
CA THR A 47 -0.81 -11.06 -6.82
C THR A 47 -0.66 -9.73 -6.09
N PRO A 48 -0.98 -9.65 -4.78
CA PRO A 48 -0.87 -8.38 -4.05
C PRO A 48 0.60 -8.05 -3.74
N LEU A 49 0.99 -6.79 -3.96
CA LEU A 49 2.30 -6.24 -3.57
C LEU A 49 2.07 -4.97 -2.74
N MET A 50 2.47 -4.98 -1.46
CA MET A 50 2.43 -3.77 -0.64
C MET A 50 3.47 -2.77 -1.14
N ILE A 51 3.00 -1.56 -1.47
CA ILE A 51 3.85 -0.45 -1.90
C ILE A 51 4.15 0.41 -0.67
N PRO A 52 5.43 0.50 -0.24
CA PRO A 52 5.81 1.31 0.90
C PRO A 52 5.75 2.81 0.57
N LEU A 53 5.47 3.64 1.57
CA LEU A 53 5.77 5.06 1.52
C LEU A 53 7.28 5.24 1.66
N LEU A 54 7.90 5.80 0.63
CA LEU A 54 9.32 6.11 0.59
C LEU A 54 9.52 7.64 0.72
N PRO A 55 10.70 8.10 1.16
CA PRO A 55 10.97 9.53 1.33
C PRO A 55 11.11 10.30 0.01
N ASP A 56 11.19 9.60 -1.12
CA ASP A 56 11.32 10.18 -2.46
C ASP A 56 10.61 9.34 -3.52
N GLU A 57 10.50 9.90 -4.72
CA GLU A 57 9.74 9.36 -5.86
C GLU A 57 10.60 8.44 -6.76
N SER A 58 11.79 8.03 -6.31
CA SER A 58 12.81 7.39 -7.17
C SER A 58 12.37 6.08 -7.85
N ILE A 59 11.33 5.43 -7.33
CA ILE A 59 10.84 4.14 -7.85
C ILE A 59 9.46 4.23 -8.52
N GLU A 60 8.82 5.40 -8.58
CA GLU A 60 7.43 5.51 -9.06
C GLU A 60 7.27 5.05 -10.50
N ALA A 61 8.18 5.47 -11.38
CA ALA A 61 8.18 5.03 -12.78
C ALA A 61 8.39 3.51 -12.90
N GLN A 62 9.30 2.95 -12.10
CA GLN A 62 9.55 1.51 -12.07
C GLN A 62 8.32 0.72 -11.58
N LEU A 63 7.61 1.24 -10.57
CA LEU A 63 6.37 0.65 -10.08
C LEU A 63 5.25 0.74 -11.12
N ALA A 64 5.10 1.90 -11.77
CA ALA A 64 4.10 2.10 -12.82
C ALA A 64 4.30 1.15 -14.00
N ASP A 65 5.55 0.88 -14.39
CA ASP A 65 5.88 -0.07 -15.46
C ASP A 65 5.69 -1.54 -15.06
N ALA A 66 5.84 -1.85 -13.77
CA ALA A 66 5.80 -3.23 -13.26
C ALA A 66 4.40 -3.71 -12.86
N LEU A 67 3.54 -2.81 -12.38
CA LEU A 67 2.22 -3.13 -11.84
C LEU A 67 1.16 -3.22 -12.94
N ASP A 68 0.29 -4.22 -12.84
CA ASP A 68 -0.88 -4.37 -13.72
C ASP A 68 -2.10 -3.58 -13.19
N GLY A 69 -2.04 -3.12 -11.94
CA GLY A 69 -3.06 -2.29 -11.31
C GLY A 69 -2.63 -1.80 -9.93
N LEU A 70 -3.36 -0.80 -9.42
CA LEU A 70 -3.12 -0.19 -8.11
C LEU A 70 -4.43 -0.11 -7.33
N VAL A 71 -4.41 -0.55 -6.08
CA VAL A 71 -5.48 -0.36 -5.09
C VAL A 71 -5.00 0.66 -4.07
N LEU A 72 -5.73 1.78 -3.99
CA LEU A 72 -5.58 2.76 -2.92
C LEU A 72 -6.44 2.32 -1.75
N THR A 73 -5.79 1.86 -0.69
CA THR A 73 -6.49 1.48 0.54
C THR A 73 -6.94 2.72 1.29
N GLY A 74 -8.12 2.64 1.93
CA GLY A 74 -8.54 3.67 2.87
C GLY A 74 -7.65 3.67 4.11
N GLY A 75 -7.66 4.76 4.87
CA GLY A 75 -6.77 4.95 6.02
C GLY A 75 -7.18 6.13 6.88
N GLU A 76 -6.20 6.79 7.49
CA GLU A 76 -6.41 8.05 8.21
C GLU A 76 -6.90 9.15 7.27
N ASP A 77 -7.54 10.17 7.85
CA ASP A 77 -8.05 11.30 7.08
C ASP A 77 -6.91 12.11 6.46
N ILE A 78 -7.10 12.55 5.22
CA ILE A 78 -6.13 13.38 4.51
C ILE A 78 -6.34 14.82 4.96
N SER A 79 -5.25 15.52 5.30
CA SER A 79 -5.32 16.93 5.68
C SER A 79 -6.06 17.76 4.61
N PRO A 80 -7.09 18.54 4.98
CA PRO A 80 -7.80 19.41 4.03
C PRO A 80 -6.91 20.41 3.30
N THR A 81 -5.72 20.71 3.84
CA THR A 81 -4.72 21.55 3.17
C THR A 81 -4.19 20.96 1.86
N LEU A 82 -4.42 19.67 1.62
CA LEU A 82 -4.00 18.96 0.40
C LEU A 82 -5.11 18.88 -0.66
N TYR A 83 -6.30 19.43 -0.41
CA TYR A 83 -7.44 19.29 -1.33
C TYR A 83 -7.40 20.22 -2.54
N GLY A 84 -6.51 21.24 -2.54
CA GLY A 84 -6.40 22.24 -3.60
C GLY A 84 -7.26 23.47 -3.34
#